data_AF-A0A438IA35-F1
#
_entry.id   AF-A0A438IA35-F1
#
_cell.length_a   1.000
_cell.length_b   1.000
_cell.length_c   1.000
_cell.angle_alpha   90.00
_cell.angle_beta   90.00
_cell.angle_gamma   90.00
#
_symmetry.space_group_name_H-M   'P 1'
#
loop_
_entity.id
_entity.type
_entity.pdbx_description
1 polymer ?
#
loop_
_entity_poly.entity_id
_entity_poly.type
_entity_poly.pdbx_seq_one_letter_code
_entity_poly.pdbx_strand_id
1 'polypeptide(L)'
;MQQASHKTRSKRQEKWDGYSLPLCIKIIDALWRSRENFHIQTLCVLGHNTRRDSEGNGYPIFNGFLAETSTGRILPASFDRTTRCPEEIVRRIRVSVSYEDPSWDGRLLETYDTRTDQFKIAPCTWTMRQLHIAMTLQHLSDSEILQTCSTSPSAEAPDFLDNIRRCWDYLIHRPDWRETFPMKQPRVFKRTAGGWARCTQGSSINHPARVDYLVN
;
A
#
# COMPACT_ATOMS: atom_id res chain seq x y z
N MET A 1 13.72 -53.76 -35.69
CA MET A 1 12.68 -52.82 -35.24
C MET A 1 12.98 -52.43 -33.80
N GLN A 2 12.80 -51.15 -33.50
CA GLN A 2 13.38 -50.40 -32.38
C GLN A 2 12.88 -50.83 -30.99
N GLN A 3 13.78 -50.64 -30.02
CA GLN A 3 13.58 -50.74 -28.58
C GLN A 3 12.55 -49.72 -28.08
N ALA A 4 11.58 -50.17 -27.26
CA ALA A 4 10.77 -49.28 -26.43
C ALA A 4 11.43 -49.13 -25.06
N SER A 5 12.22 -48.06 -24.92
CA SER A 5 12.74 -47.60 -23.63
C SER A 5 11.62 -46.91 -22.84
N HIS A 6 11.20 -47.52 -21.73
CA HIS A 6 10.43 -46.85 -20.70
C HIS A 6 11.26 -45.69 -20.11
N LYS A 7 10.94 -44.46 -20.51
CA LYS A 7 11.35 -43.26 -19.80
C LYS A 7 10.18 -42.72 -18.99
N THR A 8 10.26 -42.96 -17.70
CA THR A 8 9.51 -42.30 -16.63
C THR A 8 9.64 -40.78 -16.80
N ARG A 9 8.63 -40.11 -17.36
CA ARG A 9 8.58 -38.65 -17.43
C ARG A 9 7.90 -38.11 -16.17
N SER A 10 8.58 -38.26 -15.02
CA SER A 10 8.27 -37.43 -13.86
C SER A 10 8.96 -36.08 -14.04
N LYS A 11 8.20 -35.12 -14.57
CA LYS A 11 8.36 -33.71 -14.25
C LYS A 11 6.94 -33.17 -14.13
N ARG A 12 6.40 -33.20 -12.90
CA ARG A 12 5.35 -32.26 -12.52
C ARG A 12 5.92 -30.89 -12.86
N GLN A 13 5.40 -30.31 -13.91
CA GLN A 13 5.58 -28.90 -14.20
C GLN A 13 4.75 -28.22 -13.13
N GLU A 14 5.35 -28.01 -11.95
CA GLU A 14 4.73 -27.23 -10.88
C GLU A 14 4.45 -25.87 -11.50
N LYS A 15 3.17 -25.67 -11.79
CA LYS A 15 2.64 -24.39 -12.21
C LYS A 15 3.04 -23.44 -11.10
N TRP A 16 3.86 -22.43 -11.44
CA TRP A 16 4.26 -21.37 -10.53
C TRP A 16 3.03 -20.50 -10.22
N ASP A 17 2.04 -21.09 -9.57
CA ASP A 17 0.77 -20.46 -9.22
C ASP A 17 1.02 -19.53 -8.03
N GLY A 18 0.66 -18.25 -8.19
CA GLY A 18 0.71 -17.23 -7.14
C GLY A 18 1.79 -16.15 -7.33
N TYR A 19 1.65 -15.07 -6.57
CA TYR A 19 2.44 -13.85 -6.72
C TYR A 19 3.70 -13.82 -5.83
N SER A 20 3.73 -14.59 -4.74
CA SER A 20 4.76 -14.49 -3.70
C SER A 20 6.15 -14.94 -4.16
N LEU A 21 6.25 -16.03 -4.92
CA LEU A 21 7.55 -16.51 -5.40
C LEU A 21 8.17 -15.58 -6.46
N PRO A 22 7.45 -15.17 -7.52
CA PRO A 22 7.99 -14.17 -8.45
C PRO A 22 8.46 -12.88 -7.75
N LEU A 23 7.74 -12.44 -6.71
CA LEU A 23 8.14 -11.29 -5.90
C LEU A 23 9.41 -11.58 -5.09
N CYS A 24 9.49 -12.72 -4.42
CA CYS A 24 10.67 -13.14 -3.66
C CYS A 24 11.92 -13.17 -4.56
N ILE A 25 11.82 -13.76 -5.75
CA ILE A 25 12.93 -13.82 -6.71
C ILE A 25 13.39 -12.41 -7.10
N LYS A 26 12.44 -11.50 -7.42
CA LYS A 26 12.78 -10.11 -7.77
C LYS A 26 13.49 -9.37 -6.63
N ILE A 27 13.08 -9.58 -5.39
CA ILE A 27 13.73 -8.95 -4.22
C ILE A 27 15.16 -9.48 -4.06
N ILE A 28 15.35 -10.80 -4.10
CA ILE A 28 16.68 -11.41 -3.95
C ILE A 28 17.61 -11.01 -5.11
N ASP A 29 17.11 -10.99 -6.35
CA ASP A 29 17.88 -10.56 -7.52
C ASP A 29 18.29 -9.07 -7.41
N ALA A 30 17.40 -8.20 -6.91
CA ALA A 30 17.73 -6.79 -6.68
C ALA A 30 18.82 -6.61 -5.60
N LEU A 31 18.76 -7.37 -4.50
CA LEU A 31 19.79 -7.35 -3.46
C LEU A 31 21.13 -7.87 -4.00
N TRP A 32 21.11 -8.97 -4.76
CA TRP A 32 22.28 -9.59 -5.35
C TRP A 32 23.00 -8.69 -6.36
N ARG A 33 22.24 -7.93 -7.15
CA ARG A 33 22.79 -7.00 -8.17
C ARG A 33 23.24 -5.65 -7.60
N SER A 34 22.97 -5.39 -6.32
CA SER A 34 23.37 -4.14 -5.69
C SER A 34 24.89 -4.02 -5.60
N ARG A 35 25.37 -2.78 -5.55
CA ARG A 35 26.77 -2.48 -5.21
C ARG A 35 27.04 -2.55 -3.70
N GLU A 36 25.97 -2.50 -2.91
CA GLU A 36 26.03 -2.59 -1.45
C GLU A 36 26.10 -4.04 -0.99
N ASN A 37 26.82 -4.30 0.09
CA ASN A 37 26.87 -5.62 0.71
C ASN A 37 25.71 -5.80 1.69
N PHE A 38 24.82 -6.73 1.39
CA PHE A 38 23.71 -7.09 2.27
C PHE A 38 23.97 -8.41 2.99
N HIS A 39 23.79 -8.41 4.31
CA HIS A 39 23.76 -9.64 5.10
C HIS A 39 22.32 -10.01 5.43
N ILE A 40 21.88 -11.18 4.95
CA ILE A 40 20.52 -11.67 5.19
C ILE A 40 20.43 -12.21 6.63
N GLN A 41 19.88 -11.41 7.54
CA GLN A 41 19.65 -11.80 8.94
C GLN A 41 18.36 -12.62 9.12
N THR A 42 17.33 -12.38 8.30
CA THR A 42 16.03 -13.03 8.43
C THR A 42 15.40 -13.21 7.05
N LEU A 43 14.99 -14.44 6.72
CA LEU A 43 14.28 -14.77 5.49
C LEU A 43 13.13 -15.73 5.79
N CYS A 44 11.98 -15.18 6.17
CA CYS A 44 10.77 -15.95 6.48
C CYS A 44 9.69 -15.64 5.44
N VAL A 45 9.82 -16.23 4.26
CA VAL A 45 8.95 -16.03 3.10
C VAL A 45 8.58 -17.40 2.50
N LEU A 46 7.58 -17.41 1.62
CA LEU A 46 7.12 -18.63 0.93
C LEU A 46 6.79 -19.73 1.95
N GLY A 47 7.27 -20.97 1.74
CA GLY A 47 7.02 -22.10 2.64
C GLY A 47 7.34 -21.83 4.11
N HIS A 48 8.32 -20.96 4.41
CA HIS A 48 8.64 -20.61 5.80
C HIS A 48 7.57 -19.73 6.48
N ASN A 49 6.77 -19.02 5.71
CA ASN A 49 5.63 -18.24 6.21
C ASN A 49 4.29 -18.81 5.71
N THR A 50 4.21 -20.05 5.23
CA THR A 50 2.96 -20.64 4.72
C THR A 50 2.48 -21.77 5.63
N ARG A 51 1.24 -21.65 6.13
CA ARG A 51 0.45 -22.77 6.67
C ARG A 51 -0.65 -23.14 5.67
N ARG A 52 -1.23 -24.33 5.80
CA ARG A 52 -2.37 -24.78 4.97
C ARG A 52 -3.54 -25.18 5.84
N ASP A 53 -4.75 -24.92 5.37
CA ASP A 53 -5.98 -25.43 6.00
C ASP A 53 -6.29 -26.87 5.54
N SER A 54 -7.43 -27.42 5.98
CA SER A 54 -7.90 -28.76 5.61
C SER A 54 -8.25 -28.90 4.12
N GLU A 55 -8.55 -27.79 3.44
CA GLU A 55 -8.86 -27.75 2.01
C GLU A 55 -7.60 -27.57 1.14
N GLY A 56 -6.44 -27.36 1.78
CA GLY A 56 -5.15 -27.15 1.14
C GLY A 56 -4.86 -25.69 0.75
N ASN A 57 -5.74 -24.75 1.09
CA ASN A 57 -5.54 -23.33 0.85
C ASN A 57 -4.34 -22.82 1.66
N GLY A 58 -3.47 -22.04 1.01
CA GLY A 58 -2.28 -21.48 1.64
C GLY A 58 -2.57 -20.17 2.37
N TYR A 59 -2.12 -20.07 3.61
CA TYR A 59 -2.25 -18.87 4.44
C TYR A 59 -0.89 -18.44 4.98
N PRO A 60 -0.66 -17.12 5.13
CA PRO A 60 0.49 -16.64 5.87
C PRO A 60 0.43 -17.08 7.35
N ILE A 61 1.57 -17.48 7.92
CA ILE A 61 1.68 -17.73 9.38
C ILE A 61 1.48 -16.41 10.12
N PHE A 62 2.11 -15.33 9.64
CA PHE A 62 1.88 -13.96 10.07
C PHE A 62 1.77 -13.00 8.87
N ASN A 63 0.93 -11.96 9.02
CA ASN A 63 0.64 -10.95 7.99
C ASN A 63 1.42 -9.64 8.16
N GLY A 64 2.07 -9.46 9.29
CA GLY A 64 2.78 -8.23 9.62
C GLY A 64 3.83 -8.45 10.70
N PHE A 65 4.73 -7.50 10.82
CA PHE A 65 5.76 -7.47 11.84
C PHE A 65 6.04 -6.04 12.29
N LEU A 66 6.57 -5.91 13.50
CA LEU A 66 7.11 -4.67 14.06
C LEU A 66 8.65 -4.77 14.03
N ALA A 67 9.30 -3.67 13.67
CA ALA A 67 10.75 -3.50 13.82
C ALA A 67 11.01 -2.43 14.88
N GLU A 68 11.66 -2.80 15.97
CA GLU A 68 12.09 -1.86 17.02
C GLU A 68 13.37 -1.17 16.56
N THR A 69 13.29 0.13 16.28
CA THR A 69 14.39 0.88 15.66
C THR A 69 15.60 1.07 16.57
N SER A 70 15.42 1.03 17.90
CA SER A 70 16.49 1.16 18.88
C SER A 70 17.34 -0.10 19.03
N THR A 71 16.75 -1.28 18.82
CA THR A 71 17.41 -2.58 19.05
C THR A 71 17.62 -3.39 17.78
N GLY A 72 16.89 -3.07 16.71
CA GLY A 72 16.83 -3.88 15.49
C GLY A 72 15.97 -5.14 15.62
N ARG A 73 15.28 -5.35 16.75
CA ARG A 73 14.46 -6.55 16.97
C ARG A 73 13.24 -6.57 16.05
N ILE A 74 12.98 -7.71 15.42
CA ILE A 74 11.82 -7.95 14.55
C ILE A 74 10.88 -8.94 15.23
N LEU A 75 9.59 -8.60 15.32
CA LEU A 75 8.56 -9.43 15.95
C LEU A 75 7.31 -9.51 15.08
N PRO A 76 6.67 -10.67 14.93
CA PRO A 76 5.33 -10.75 14.33
C PRO A 76 4.36 -9.82 15.05
N ALA A 77 3.55 -9.08 14.31
CA ALA A 77 2.64 -8.08 14.84
C ALA A 77 1.41 -7.92 13.96
N SER A 78 0.32 -7.43 14.57
CA SER A 78 -0.89 -7.02 13.86
C SER A 78 -1.28 -5.62 14.31
N PHE A 79 -1.80 -4.82 13.39
CA PHE A 79 -2.14 -3.42 13.61
C PHE A 79 -3.60 -3.22 13.25
N ASP A 80 -4.43 -3.00 14.26
CA ASP A 80 -5.82 -2.65 14.04
C ASP A 80 -5.92 -1.27 13.38
N ARG A 81 -7.13 -0.95 12.90
CA ARG A 81 -7.40 0.30 12.18
C ARG A 81 -7.09 1.57 12.99
N THR A 82 -7.16 1.54 14.32
CA THR A 82 -6.91 2.70 15.20
C THR A 82 -5.43 3.04 15.33
N THR A 83 -4.56 2.05 15.09
CA THR A 83 -3.10 2.19 15.19
C THR A 83 -2.43 2.50 13.85
N ARG A 84 -3.20 2.49 12.74
CA ARG A 84 -2.66 2.79 11.41
C ARG A 84 -2.26 4.26 11.30
N CYS A 85 -1.18 4.52 10.56
CA CYS A 85 -0.68 5.88 10.38
C CYS A 85 -1.71 6.78 9.66
N PRO A 86 -1.59 8.12 9.80
CA PRO A 86 -2.61 9.08 9.34
C PRO A 86 -3.02 8.92 7.89
N GLU A 87 -4.25 9.36 7.58
CA GLU A 87 -4.80 9.39 6.21
C GLU A 87 -4.71 8.03 5.51
N GLU A 88 -5.09 6.99 6.23
CA GLU A 88 -5.02 5.61 5.77
C GLU A 88 -5.74 5.40 4.43
N ILE A 89 -6.94 5.95 4.25
CA ILE A 89 -7.69 5.86 2.99
C ILE A 89 -6.97 6.54 1.83
N VAL A 90 -6.48 7.77 2.02
CA VAL A 90 -5.74 8.49 0.96
C VAL A 90 -4.46 7.73 0.60
N ARG A 91 -3.74 7.18 1.58
CA ARG A 91 -2.54 6.37 1.33
C ARG A 91 -2.84 5.09 0.56
N ARG A 92 -3.96 4.41 0.86
CA ARG A 92 -4.42 3.24 0.09
C ARG A 92 -4.78 3.60 -1.34
N ILE A 93 -5.54 4.67 -1.53
CA ILE A 93 -5.88 5.17 -2.87
C ILE A 93 -4.61 5.45 -3.67
N ARG A 94 -3.60 6.11 -3.07
CA ARG A 94 -2.31 6.33 -3.74
C ARG A 94 -1.70 5.03 -4.26
N VAL A 95 -1.66 3.98 -3.44
CA VAL A 95 -1.15 2.65 -3.86
C VAL A 95 -1.96 2.07 -5.02
N SER A 96 -3.28 2.24 -5.01
CA SER A 96 -4.17 1.68 -6.04
C SER A 96 -4.18 2.45 -7.35
N VAL A 97 -3.94 3.76 -7.35
CA VAL A 97 -4.13 4.63 -8.54
C VAL A 97 -2.84 5.21 -9.11
N SER A 98 -1.72 5.16 -8.38
CA SER A 98 -0.47 5.82 -8.80
C SER A 98 0.10 5.28 -10.10
N TYR A 99 -0.29 4.07 -10.53
CA TYR A 99 0.14 3.50 -11.80
C TYR A 99 -0.35 4.31 -13.02
N GLU A 100 -1.39 5.14 -12.87
CA GLU A 100 -1.87 6.05 -13.93
C GLU A 100 -1.31 7.48 -13.80
N ASP A 101 -0.52 7.77 -12.76
CA ASP A 101 0.11 9.08 -12.56
C ASP A 101 1.58 9.03 -12.99
N PRO A 102 1.96 9.66 -14.11
CA PRO A 102 3.34 9.64 -14.61
C PRO A 102 4.36 10.24 -13.63
N SER A 103 3.92 11.05 -12.66
CA SER A 103 4.81 11.60 -11.63
C SER A 103 5.40 10.51 -10.72
N TRP A 104 4.80 9.32 -10.70
CA TRP A 104 5.14 8.19 -9.83
C TRP A 104 5.77 7.01 -10.57
N ASP A 105 6.02 7.11 -11.88
CA ASP A 105 6.63 6.02 -12.64
C ASP A 105 8.02 5.65 -12.10
N GLY A 106 8.21 4.35 -11.83
CA GLY A 106 9.43 3.81 -11.22
C GLY A 106 9.75 4.29 -9.79
N ARG A 107 8.82 4.98 -9.10
CA ARG A 107 9.06 5.57 -7.77
C ARG A 107 8.34 4.82 -6.66
N LEU A 108 9.02 4.68 -5.53
CA LEU A 108 8.38 4.23 -4.29
C LEU A 108 7.51 5.36 -3.71
N LEU A 109 6.31 5.02 -3.24
CA LEU A 109 5.37 5.95 -2.62
C LEU A 109 5.77 6.27 -1.18
N GLU A 110 6.87 6.98 -0.99
CA GLU A 110 7.33 7.41 0.33
C GLU A 110 6.26 8.25 1.04
N THR A 111 6.15 8.07 2.36
CA THR A 111 5.13 8.74 3.19
C THR A 111 5.68 9.32 4.49
N TYR A 112 6.92 9.01 4.88
CA TYR A 112 7.49 9.43 6.15
C TYR A 112 8.86 10.07 5.93
N ASP A 113 9.03 11.29 6.44
CA ASP A 113 10.29 12.02 6.43
C ASP A 113 10.96 11.86 7.81
N THR A 114 12.01 11.03 7.83
CA THR A 114 12.78 10.73 9.04
C THR A 114 13.55 11.94 9.58
N ARG A 115 13.90 12.92 8.74
CA ARG A 115 14.65 14.11 9.17
C ARG A 115 13.77 15.08 9.95
N THR A 116 12.47 15.09 9.66
CA THR A 116 11.53 16.05 10.25
C THR A 116 10.44 15.42 11.12
N ASP A 117 10.51 14.10 11.36
CA ASP A 117 9.51 13.28 12.10
C ASP A 117 8.08 13.59 11.63
N GLN A 118 7.87 13.50 10.32
CA GLN A 118 6.61 13.90 9.68
C GLN A 118 6.11 12.84 8.71
N PHE A 119 4.81 12.58 8.76
CA PHE A 119 4.15 11.98 7.61
C PHE A 119 3.93 13.06 6.56
N LYS A 120 4.48 12.85 5.35
CA LYS A 120 4.31 13.70 4.19
C LYS A 120 3.70 12.88 3.07
N ILE A 121 2.39 12.97 2.93
CA ILE A 121 1.65 12.24 1.91
C ILE A 121 1.63 13.10 0.66
N ALA A 122 2.54 12.77 -0.26
CA ALA A 122 2.69 13.48 -1.51
C ALA A 122 1.44 13.33 -2.39
N PRO A 123 1.16 14.33 -3.25
CA PRO A 123 0.03 14.29 -4.16
C PRO A 123 0.07 13.08 -5.08
N CYS A 124 -1.10 12.52 -5.36
CA CYS A 124 -1.32 11.58 -6.44
C CYS A 124 -2.56 12.04 -7.19
N THR A 125 -2.52 11.93 -8.51
CA THR A 125 -3.66 12.20 -9.36
C THR A 125 -4.44 10.91 -9.61
N TRP A 126 -5.75 11.03 -9.77
CA TRP A 126 -6.61 9.96 -10.28
C TRP A 126 -7.48 10.52 -11.39
N THR A 127 -7.84 9.63 -12.32
CA THR A 127 -8.52 9.96 -13.56
C THR A 127 -10.03 9.66 -13.46
N MET A 128 -10.82 10.15 -14.42
CA MET A 128 -12.24 9.74 -14.54
C MET A 128 -12.40 8.23 -14.77
N ARG A 129 -11.37 7.55 -15.31
CA ARG A 129 -11.36 6.09 -15.40
C ARG A 129 -11.35 5.45 -14.02
N GLN A 130 -10.57 5.97 -13.06
CA GLN A 130 -10.57 5.49 -11.68
C GLN A 130 -11.93 5.65 -11.00
N LEU A 131 -12.62 6.77 -11.27
CA LEU A 131 -13.99 6.98 -10.81
C LEU A 131 -14.93 5.90 -11.37
N HIS A 132 -14.91 5.66 -12.67
CA HIS A 132 -15.75 4.63 -13.29
C HIS A 132 -15.43 3.21 -12.78
N ILE A 133 -14.16 2.90 -12.55
CA ILE A 133 -13.74 1.63 -11.94
C ILE A 133 -14.33 1.52 -10.53
N ALA A 134 -14.17 2.55 -9.69
CA ALA A 134 -14.72 2.56 -8.34
C ALA A 134 -16.25 2.37 -8.33
N MET A 135 -16.98 3.11 -9.18
CA MET A 135 -18.43 2.97 -9.32
C MET A 135 -18.84 1.55 -9.76
N THR A 136 -18.12 0.96 -10.71
CA THR A 136 -18.44 -0.39 -11.21
C THR A 136 -18.20 -1.43 -10.12
N LEU A 137 -17.02 -1.40 -9.49
CA LEU A 137 -16.63 -2.39 -8.50
C LEU A 137 -17.45 -2.31 -7.21
N GLN A 138 -17.95 -1.12 -6.84
CA GLN A 138 -18.78 -0.96 -5.64
C GLN A 138 -20.07 -1.78 -5.68
N HIS A 139 -20.62 -2.05 -6.87
CA HIS A 139 -21.85 -2.82 -7.05
C HIS A 139 -21.65 -4.34 -7.03
N LEU A 140 -20.40 -4.80 -6.99
CA LEU A 140 -20.10 -6.23 -6.92
C LEU A 140 -20.39 -6.81 -5.53
N SER A 141 -20.75 -8.09 -5.50
CA SER A 141 -20.83 -8.87 -4.27
C SER A 141 -19.45 -9.05 -3.64
N ASP A 142 -19.41 -9.37 -2.35
CA ASP A 142 -18.16 -9.58 -1.62
C ASP A 142 -17.29 -10.68 -2.24
N SER A 143 -17.92 -11.76 -2.72
CA SER A 143 -17.20 -12.85 -3.42
C SER A 143 -16.58 -12.37 -4.73
N GLU A 144 -17.32 -11.59 -5.53
CA GLU A 144 -16.82 -11.04 -6.79
C GLU A 144 -15.66 -10.05 -6.55
N ILE A 145 -15.76 -9.23 -5.50
CA ILE A 145 -14.67 -8.31 -5.12
C ILE A 145 -13.44 -9.09 -4.70
N LEU A 146 -13.58 -10.12 -3.85
CA LEU A 146 -12.45 -10.96 -3.45
C LEU A 146 -11.78 -11.57 -4.69
N GLN A 147 -12.53 -12.20 -5.59
CA GLN A 147 -11.97 -12.83 -6.78
C GLN A 147 -11.34 -11.84 -7.77
N THR A 148 -11.87 -10.62 -7.87
CA THR A 148 -11.42 -9.62 -8.85
C THR A 148 -10.28 -8.75 -8.32
N CYS A 149 -10.28 -8.42 -7.02
CA CYS A 149 -9.42 -7.40 -6.44
C CYS A 149 -8.36 -7.95 -5.50
N SER A 150 -8.45 -9.21 -5.06
CA SER A 150 -7.44 -9.85 -4.22
C SER A 150 -6.40 -10.60 -5.05
N THR A 151 -5.16 -10.63 -4.56
CA THR A 151 -4.11 -11.53 -5.08
C THR A 151 -4.14 -12.92 -4.46
N SER A 152 -4.91 -13.10 -3.38
CA SER A 152 -5.09 -14.34 -2.63
C SER A 152 -6.46 -14.37 -1.93
N PRO A 153 -7.57 -14.57 -2.67
CA PRO A 153 -8.94 -14.38 -2.16
C PRO A 153 -9.27 -15.13 -0.87
N SER A 154 -8.71 -16.34 -0.69
CA SER A 154 -8.95 -17.15 0.51
C SER A 154 -8.16 -16.70 1.73
N ALA A 155 -7.13 -15.86 1.57
CA ALA A 155 -6.16 -15.51 2.61
C ALA A 155 -6.17 -14.03 3.02
N GLU A 156 -7.11 -13.23 2.50
CA GLU A 156 -7.24 -11.82 2.86
C GLU A 156 -7.62 -11.60 4.32
N ALA A 157 -7.24 -10.44 4.86
CA ALA A 157 -7.62 -10.04 6.21
C ALA A 157 -9.14 -9.79 6.31
N PRO A 158 -9.75 -9.96 7.51
CA PRO A 158 -11.20 -9.77 7.69
C PRO A 158 -11.74 -8.39 7.27
N ASP A 159 -10.89 -7.36 7.29
CA ASP A 159 -11.25 -5.99 6.95
C ASP A 159 -10.90 -5.60 5.50
N PHE A 160 -10.46 -6.55 4.66
CA PHE A 160 -10.09 -6.29 3.26
C PHE A 160 -11.21 -5.61 2.46
N LEU A 161 -12.43 -6.17 2.55
CA LEU A 161 -13.60 -5.66 1.83
C LEU A 161 -14.02 -4.27 2.31
N ASP A 162 -14.07 -4.05 3.63
CA ASP A 162 -14.35 -2.72 4.22
C ASP A 162 -13.34 -1.68 3.73
N ASN A 163 -12.05 -2.01 3.76
CA ASN A 163 -10.99 -1.09 3.37
C ASN A 163 -11.12 -0.69 1.89
N ILE A 164 -11.38 -1.65 1.00
CA ILE A 164 -11.49 -1.38 -0.44
C ILE A 164 -12.75 -0.56 -0.74
N ARG A 165 -13.91 -0.93 -0.16
CA ARG A 165 -15.16 -0.20 -0.35
C ARG A 165 -15.03 1.26 0.10
N ARG A 166 -14.39 1.51 1.26
CA ARG A 166 -14.11 2.88 1.75
C ARG A 166 -13.19 3.68 0.82
N CYS A 167 -12.27 3.03 0.11
CA CYS A 167 -11.45 3.71 -0.91
C CYS A 167 -12.29 4.11 -2.12
N TRP A 168 -13.18 3.25 -2.60
CA TRP A 168 -14.10 3.57 -3.69
C TRP A 168 -15.09 4.66 -3.30
N ASP A 169 -15.68 4.58 -2.10
CA ASP A 169 -16.54 5.63 -1.56
C ASP A 169 -15.84 6.98 -1.58
N TYR A 170 -14.59 7.03 -1.14
CA TYR A 170 -13.81 8.26 -1.15
C TYR A 170 -13.60 8.80 -2.57
N LEU A 171 -13.25 7.94 -3.54
CA LEU A 171 -13.06 8.34 -4.94
C LEU A 171 -14.36 8.84 -5.57
N ILE A 172 -15.49 8.22 -5.25
CA ILE A 172 -16.82 8.59 -5.76
C ILE A 172 -17.27 9.94 -5.22
N HIS A 173 -17.04 10.19 -3.93
CA HIS A 173 -17.38 11.47 -3.30
C HIS A 173 -16.37 12.58 -3.60
N ARG A 174 -15.15 12.25 -4.04
CA ARG A 174 -14.07 13.20 -4.37
C ARG A 174 -13.41 12.87 -5.71
N PRO A 175 -14.14 12.98 -6.82
CA PRO A 175 -13.64 12.61 -8.13
C PRO A 175 -12.49 13.52 -8.60
N ASP A 176 -12.45 14.79 -8.17
CA ASP A 176 -11.31 15.67 -8.42
C ASP A 176 -10.25 15.52 -7.31
N TRP A 177 -9.09 14.95 -7.68
CA TRP A 177 -7.95 14.77 -6.77
C TRP A 177 -7.48 16.08 -6.14
N ARG A 178 -7.76 17.24 -6.77
CA ARG A 178 -7.43 18.58 -6.25
C ARG A 178 -8.15 18.90 -4.96
N GLU A 179 -9.30 18.29 -4.67
CA GLU A 179 -9.94 18.42 -3.36
C GLU A 179 -9.11 17.74 -2.25
N THR A 180 -8.43 16.64 -2.61
CA THR A 180 -7.57 15.91 -1.67
C THR A 180 -6.21 16.57 -1.54
N PHE A 181 -5.63 17.03 -2.65
CA PHE A 181 -4.33 17.71 -2.70
C PHE A 181 -4.47 19.10 -3.36
N PRO A 182 -5.02 20.09 -2.63
CA PRO A 182 -5.14 21.45 -3.14
C PRO A 182 -3.78 22.01 -3.57
N MET A 183 -3.74 22.69 -4.72
CA MET A 183 -2.52 23.27 -5.28
C MET A 183 -1.36 22.26 -5.44
N LYS A 184 -1.68 20.95 -5.57
CA LYS A 184 -0.69 19.86 -5.63
C LYS A 184 0.25 19.87 -4.43
N GLN A 185 -0.25 20.27 -3.26
CA GLN A 185 0.52 20.28 -2.02
C GLN A 185 0.38 18.95 -1.26
N PRO A 186 1.45 18.48 -0.58
CA PRO A 186 1.38 17.28 0.24
C PRO A 186 0.52 17.51 1.48
N ARG A 187 -0.09 16.43 1.99
CA ARG A 187 -0.69 16.44 3.32
C ARG A 187 0.37 16.10 4.36
N VAL A 188 0.62 17.03 5.28
CA VAL A 188 1.68 16.90 6.28
C VAL A 188 1.10 16.68 7.67
N PHE A 189 1.65 15.73 8.42
CA PHE A 189 1.27 15.42 9.79
C PHE A 189 2.51 15.39 10.68
N LYS A 190 2.39 15.96 11.87
CA LYS A 190 3.43 15.96 12.91
C LYS A 190 2.98 15.13 14.09
N ARG A 191 3.95 14.54 14.77
CA ARG A 191 3.70 13.80 16.01
C ARG A 191 3.24 14.75 17.10
N THR A 192 2.27 14.30 17.89
CA THR A 192 1.76 14.97 19.09
C THR A 192 1.67 13.97 20.24
N ALA A 193 1.41 14.43 21.47
CA ALA A 193 1.29 13.57 22.64
C ALA A 193 0.21 12.46 22.47
N GLY A 194 -0.82 12.71 21.67
CA GLY A 194 -1.92 11.77 21.40
C GLY A 194 -1.85 11.06 20.04
N GLY A 195 -0.73 11.13 19.32
CA GLY A 195 -0.56 10.51 18.00
C GLY A 195 -0.09 11.47 16.93
N TRP A 196 -0.93 11.78 15.96
CA TRP A 196 -0.57 12.59 14.79
C TRP A 196 -1.60 13.68 14.53
N ALA A 197 -1.14 14.90 14.26
CA ALA A 197 -1.99 16.03 13.91
C ALA A 197 -1.65 16.57 12.52
N ARG A 198 -2.69 16.90 11.73
CA ARG A 198 -2.53 17.51 10.41
C ARG A 198 -2.00 18.93 10.57
N CYS A 199 -0.94 19.25 9.84
CA CYS A 199 -0.47 20.63 9.72
C CYS A 199 -1.46 21.38 8.81
N THR A 200 -2.16 22.38 9.36
CA THR A 200 -2.94 23.31 8.54
C THR A 200 -1.97 24.19 7.77
N GLN A 201 -2.11 24.26 6.44
CA GLN A 201 -1.46 25.31 5.68
C GLN A 201 -2.11 26.61 6.11
N GLY A 202 -1.35 27.49 6.75
CA GLY A 202 -1.85 28.79 7.19
C GLY A 202 -2.40 29.56 5.99
N SER A 203 -3.66 29.96 6.08
CA SER A 203 -4.21 31.09 5.33
C SER A 203 -3.52 32.35 5.83
N SER A 204 -2.26 32.58 5.45
CA SER A 204 -1.63 33.90 5.60
C SER A 204 -2.16 34.80 4.49
N ILE A 205 -3.45 35.13 4.54
CA ILE A 205 -3.94 36.35 3.89
C ILE A 205 -3.64 37.46 4.88
N ASN A 206 -2.44 38.03 4.77
CA ASN A 206 -2.17 39.33 5.34
C ASN A 206 -3.11 40.32 4.65
N HIS A 207 -4.22 40.68 5.29
CA HIS A 207 -4.92 41.90 4.94
C HIS A 207 -3.95 43.07 5.17
N PRO A 208 -3.65 43.91 4.17
CA PRO A 208 -2.91 45.14 4.43
C PRO A 208 -3.74 45.99 5.40
N ALA A 209 -3.04 46.51 6.42
CA ALA A 209 -3.61 47.38 7.43
C ALA A 209 -4.44 48.50 6.79
N ARG A 210 -5.66 48.68 7.31
CA ARG A 210 -6.50 49.84 7.03
C ARG A 210 -5.70 51.09 7.38
N VAL A 211 -5.39 51.90 6.38
CA VAL A 211 -4.92 53.28 6.59
C VAL A 211 -6.17 54.08 6.92
N ASP A 212 -6.38 54.35 8.21
CA ASP A 212 -7.39 55.31 8.65
C ASP A 212 -6.90 56.71 8.25
N TYR A 213 -7.56 57.29 7.24
CA TYR A 213 -7.43 58.71 6.96
C TYR A 213 -8.20 59.49 8.03
N LEU A 214 -7.47 60.17 8.91
CA LEU A 214 -8.00 61.25 9.73
C LEU A 214 -8.40 62.40 8.80
N VAL A 215 -9.68 62.74 8.80
CA VAL A 215 -10.19 63.99 8.23
C VAL A 215 -10.57 64.87 9.42
N ASN A 216 -9.97 66.06 9.47
CA ASN A 216 -10.37 67.16 10.37
C ASN A 216 -11.77 67.67 10.00
#